data_AF-E8R679-F1
#
_entry.id   AF-E8R679-F1
#
_cell.length_a   1.000
_cell.length_b   1.000
_cell.length_c   1.000
_cell.angle_alpha   90.00
_cell.angle_beta   90.00
_cell.angle_gamma   90.00
#
_symmetry.space_group_name_H-M   'P 1'
#
loop_
_entity.id
_entity.type
_entity.pdbx_description
1 polymer ?
#
loop_
_entity_poly.entity_id
_entity_poly.type
_entity_poly.pdbx_seq_one_letter_code
_entity_poly.pdbx_strand_id
1 'polypeptide(L)'
;MALSPLDKKSAPPTTTPPTPTLPHRLFQPDRRREPEMWSSQGRDESTTSVRHPVRPILDEEDLLPPEARARAERRMDRIAFYKIEALLILLTGLAYAYRLEGRAFQIVLTMVAIGLPIYEALGERWRRPFVAWLTVVALGWVFGPVAAALVVGLTLGLIGICLAPIPWAVRAGIVAGVGVSLMALRNQPGLPVPAVFWPVAGSFLMFRMVIYLYELKHAKKPESFLDAVNYFLLPPNACFIHFPVVDYRTMQRTWLMGGLRETQREGLRMIFRGMIHLLGYRIIYHELLIAPGDVEDPATLARFLVCNYLLYLRVSGQFHIACGIIHLFGWRLPETHHNYLLANSFTDYWRRINIYWKDFMVRVFFNPTVFRLKRWPQPLALAAATVVVFLATWLLHAYQSFWLRGSWGFSTTDGLFWGILGVLVLINVQIDARRTRAGRRFRPLKATEGRSASVWRRAGALAKHSLQVAATFTTIAVLWSLWSSPGVGEWLEMMGRGLGLTIGSGRGG
;
A
#
# COMPACT_ATOMS: atom_id res chain seq x y z
N MET A 1 39.70 31.25 37.78
CA MET A 1 38.83 30.75 38.87
C MET A 1 38.72 29.24 38.67
N ALA A 2 39.71 28.43 39.06
CA ALA A 2 40.06 28.08 40.44
C ALA A 2 38.80 27.60 41.18
N LEU A 3 38.61 26.31 41.45
CA LEU A 3 39.40 25.54 42.43
C LEU A 3 39.53 24.03 42.10
N SER A 4 40.59 23.50 42.70
CA SER A 4 41.23 22.18 42.59
C SER A 4 40.55 21.05 43.41
N PRO A 5 41.03 19.79 43.28
CA PRO A 5 40.44 18.56 43.81
C PRO A 5 41.20 17.99 45.04
N LEU A 6 40.55 17.09 45.78
CA LEU A 6 41.11 16.19 46.81
C LEU A 6 40.10 15.04 46.98
N ASP A 7 40.41 13.78 47.31
CA ASP A 7 41.60 12.95 47.29
C ASP A 7 41.11 11.50 47.58
N LYS A 8 41.99 10.53 47.36
CA LYS A 8 41.91 9.08 47.55
C LYS A 8 41.15 8.55 48.78
N LYS A 9 40.57 7.33 48.64
CA LYS A 9 40.93 6.14 49.47
C LYS A 9 40.25 4.84 49.01
N SER A 10 40.94 3.75 49.31
CA SER A 10 40.85 2.38 48.81
C SER A 10 40.24 1.38 49.81
N ALA A 11 39.51 0.37 49.28
CA ALA A 11 39.20 -0.99 49.80
C ALA A 11 38.29 -1.12 51.06
N PRO A 12 37.51 -2.23 51.27
CA PRO A 12 37.79 -3.65 50.95
C PRO A 12 36.59 -4.46 50.37
N PRO A 13 36.68 -5.80 50.15
CA PRO A 13 35.77 -6.55 49.28
C PRO A 13 34.55 -7.08 50.04
N THR A 14 33.39 -7.02 49.40
CA THR A 14 32.16 -7.67 49.90
C THR A 14 31.78 -8.85 49.02
N THR A 15 31.87 -10.02 49.65
CA THR A 15 31.36 -11.32 49.24
C THR A 15 29.86 -11.26 48.94
N THR A 16 29.46 -11.55 47.70
CA THR A 16 28.07 -11.81 47.34
C THR A 16 27.71 -13.31 47.52
N PRO A 17 26.59 -13.64 48.17
CA PRO A 17 26.12 -15.01 48.38
C PRO A 17 25.50 -15.62 47.10
N PRO A 18 25.32 -16.95 47.04
CA PRO A 18 24.87 -17.64 45.84
C PRO A 18 23.41 -17.33 45.50
N THR A 19 23.17 -17.08 44.21
CA THR A 19 21.84 -16.93 43.59
C THR A 19 21.05 -18.24 43.72
N PRO A 20 19.79 -18.22 44.21
CA PRO A 20 18.96 -19.41 44.20
C PRO A 20 18.51 -19.73 42.77
N THR A 21 18.91 -20.88 42.27
CA THR A 21 18.39 -21.52 41.05
C THR A 21 16.91 -21.83 41.22
N LEU A 22 16.05 -21.05 40.57
CA LEU A 22 14.64 -21.39 40.35
C LEU A 22 14.49 -22.15 39.01
N PRO A 23 13.63 -23.19 38.96
CA PRO A 23 13.56 -24.09 37.82
C PRO A 23 12.89 -23.45 36.61
N HIS A 24 13.64 -23.34 35.51
CA HIS A 24 13.12 -23.09 34.17
C HIS A 24 12.27 -24.29 33.70
N ARG A 25 10.99 -24.29 34.02
CA ARG A 25 9.95 -24.97 33.23
C ARG A 25 8.71 -24.12 33.24
N LEU A 26 8.40 -23.52 32.08
CA LEU A 26 7.06 -23.33 31.52
C LEU A 26 7.19 -22.47 30.26
N PHE A 27 6.49 -22.89 29.20
CA PHE A 27 6.38 -22.27 27.87
C PHE A 27 7.53 -22.49 26.87
N GLN A 28 7.71 -23.76 26.48
CA GLN A 28 8.01 -24.07 25.07
C GLN A 28 6.70 -24.00 24.27
N PRO A 29 6.63 -23.28 23.13
CA PRO A 29 5.54 -23.44 22.19
C PRO A 29 5.76 -24.73 21.40
N ASP A 30 4.87 -25.70 21.64
CA ASP A 30 4.77 -26.95 20.91
C ASP A 30 4.61 -26.67 19.40
N ARG A 31 5.66 -26.95 18.64
CA ARG A 31 5.60 -27.10 17.18
C ARG A 31 5.08 -28.51 16.89
N ARG A 32 3.76 -28.68 16.91
CA ARG A 32 3.03 -29.75 16.21
C ARG A 32 1.53 -29.57 16.49
N ARG A 33 0.76 -29.39 15.42
CA ARG A 33 -0.71 -29.48 15.26
C ARG A 33 -1.24 -28.24 14.53
N GLU A 34 -0.98 -28.20 13.23
CA GLU A 34 -1.95 -27.62 12.31
C GLU A 34 -3.06 -28.67 12.12
N PRO A 35 -4.34 -28.36 12.37
CA PRO A 35 -5.42 -29.18 11.90
C PRO A 35 -5.72 -28.81 10.44
N GLU A 36 -5.32 -29.70 9.53
CA GLU A 36 -5.90 -29.80 8.19
C GLU A 36 -7.42 -29.91 8.33
N MET A 37 -8.14 -28.88 7.89
CA MET A 37 -9.60 -28.90 7.85
C MET A 37 -10.09 -28.15 6.61
N TRP A 38 -9.88 -28.75 5.44
CA TRP A 38 -10.78 -28.63 4.28
C TRP A 38 -10.42 -29.63 3.17
N SER A 39 -11.07 -30.80 3.18
CA SER A 39 -11.55 -31.48 1.96
C SER A 39 -12.37 -32.73 2.32
N SER A 40 -13.57 -32.56 2.87
CA SER A 40 -14.56 -33.64 2.92
C SER A 40 -15.35 -33.66 1.62
N GLN A 41 -14.82 -34.33 0.60
CA GLN A 41 -15.64 -34.89 -0.47
C GLN A 41 -15.93 -36.34 -0.07
N GLY A 42 -17.19 -36.61 0.26
CA GLY A 42 -17.68 -37.97 0.45
C GLY A 42 -17.55 -38.75 -0.86
N ARG A 43 -16.99 -39.95 -0.76
CA ARG A 43 -17.03 -40.96 -1.82
C ARG A 43 -17.36 -42.29 -1.14
N ASP A 44 -18.51 -42.83 -1.51
CA ASP A 44 -18.91 -44.20 -1.20
C ASP A 44 -17.86 -45.17 -1.75
N GLU A 45 -17.34 -46.04 -0.88
CA GLU A 45 -16.53 -47.19 -1.25
C GLU A 45 -17.38 -48.46 -1.22
N SER A 46 -17.79 -48.95 -2.39
CA SER A 46 -18.06 -50.37 -2.59
C SER A 46 -17.98 -50.74 -4.08
N THR A 47 -16.76 -50.84 -4.61
CA THR A 47 -16.48 -51.70 -5.78
C THR A 47 -14.99 -52.04 -5.81
N THR A 48 -14.69 -53.30 -5.53
CA THR A 48 -13.39 -53.95 -5.72
C THR A 48 -13.08 -54.01 -7.22
N SER A 49 -12.37 -53.00 -7.75
CA SER A 49 -11.79 -53.06 -9.09
C SER A 49 -10.30 -53.41 -9.00
N VAL A 50 -9.92 -54.52 -9.63
CA VAL A 50 -8.55 -55.00 -9.81
C VAL A 50 -7.71 -53.89 -10.49
N ARG A 51 -6.74 -53.31 -9.76
CA ARG A 51 -5.81 -52.31 -10.31
C ARG A 51 -4.74 -53.01 -11.13
N HIS A 52 -4.80 -52.90 -12.46
CA HIS A 52 -3.64 -53.17 -13.31
C HIS A 52 -2.53 -52.13 -13.03
N PRO A 53 -1.24 -52.53 -13.01
CA PRO A 53 -0.14 -51.58 -12.90
C PRO A 53 -0.06 -50.75 -14.19
N VAL A 54 -0.56 -49.51 -14.12
CA VAL A 54 -0.35 -48.52 -15.18
C VAL A 54 1.14 -48.18 -15.18
N ARG A 55 1.88 -48.66 -16.20
CA ARG A 55 3.24 -48.18 -16.45
C ARG A 55 3.17 -46.66 -16.63
N PRO A 56 4.02 -45.86 -15.96
CA PRO A 56 4.05 -44.43 -16.22
C PRO A 56 4.40 -44.25 -17.70
N ILE A 57 3.49 -43.63 -18.44
CA ILE A 57 3.79 -43.11 -19.77
C ILE A 57 4.84 -42.04 -19.50
N LEU A 58 6.11 -42.36 -19.75
CA LEU A 58 7.16 -41.35 -19.78
C LEU A 58 6.75 -40.39 -20.89
N ASP A 59 6.46 -39.13 -20.53
CA ASP A 59 6.21 -38.09 -21.53
C ASP A 59 7.39 -38.08 -22.51
N GLU A 60 7.15 -37.87 -23.80
CA GLU A 60 8.21 -37.85 -24.82
C GLU A 60 9.32 -36.83 -24.48
N GLU A 61 9.01 -35.80 -23.69
CA GLU A 61 9.96 -34.85 -23.12
C GLU A 61 10.97 -35.49 -22.15
N ASP A 62 10.59 -36.58 -21.49
CA ASP A 62 11.45 -37.39 -20.61
C ASP A 62 12.44 -38.30 -21.35
N LEU A 63 12.39 -38.34 -22.68
CA LEU A 63 13.34 -39.08 -23.53
C LEU A 63 14.44 -38.20 -24.13
N LEU A 64 14.32 -36.86 -24.02
CA LEU A 64 15.32 -35.93 -24.56
C LEU A 64 16.61 -35.94 -23.72
N PRO A 65 17.81 -35.89 -24.35
CA PRO A 65 19.07 -35.69 -23.64
C PRO A 65 19.04 -34.45 -22.74
N PRO A 66 19.68 -34.45 -21.56
CA PRO A 66 19.66 -33.32 -20.63
C PRO A 66 20.05 -31.98 -21.26
N GLU A 67 21.02 -31.99 -22.19
CA GLU A 67 21.42 -30.79 -22.94
C GLU A 67 20.32 -30.26 -23.86
N ALA A 68 19.55 -31.15 -24.49
CA ALA A 68 18.44 -30.78 -25.37
C ALA A 68 17.31 -30.13 -24.57
N ARG A 69 16.98 -30.68 -23.39
CA ARG A 69 16.01 -30.07 -22.47
C ARG A 69 16.46 -28.71 -21.99
N ALA A 70 17.70 -28.57 -21.51
CA ALA A 70 18.24 -27.29 -21.08
C ALA A 70 18.27 -26.24 -22.21
N ARG A 71 18.53 -26.66 -23.47
CA ARG A 71 18.41 -25.78 -24.63
C ARG A 71 16.97 -25.37 -24.92
N ALA A 72 16.01 -26.29 -24.81
CA ALA A 72 14.59 -26.02 -25.01
C ALA A 72 14.04 -25.06 -23.95
N GLU A 73 14.34 -25.31 -22.66
CA GLU A 73 13.96 -24.44 -21.55
C GLU A 73 14.52 -23.02 -21.73
N ARG A 74 15.82 -22.88 -22.07
CA ARG A 74 16.43 -21.58 -22.38
C ARG A 74 15.79 -20.89 -23.59
N ARG A 75 15.31 -21.65 -24.58
CA ARG A 75 14.60 -21.09 -25.74
C ARG A 75 13.22 -20.60 -25.32
N MET A 76 12.47 -21.38 -24.54
CA MET A 76 11.15 -21.01 -24.04
C MET A 76 11.21 -19.79 -23.11
N ASP A 77 12.21 -19.73 -22.22
CA ASP A 77 12.44 -18.57 -21.34
C ASP A 77 12.70 -17.29 -22.15
N ARG A 78 13.54 -17.36 -23.19
CA ARG A 78 13.80 -16.24 -24.10
C ARG A 78 12.55 -15.81 -24.86
N ILE A 79 11.76 -16.76 -25.38
CA ILE A 79 10.49 -16.44 -26.05
C ILE A 79 9.52 -15.75 -25.08
N ALA A 80 9.43 -16.24 -23.83
CA ALA A 80 8.60 -15.63 -22.82
C ALA A 80 9.06 -14.20 -22.49
N PHE A 81 10.37 -13.98 -22.38
CA PHE A 81 10.94 -12.66 -22.17
C PHE A 81 10.61 -11.69 -23.33
N TYR A 82 10.83 -12.09 -24.58
CA TYR A 82 10.52 -11.21 -25.73
C TYR A 82 9.02 -10.88 -25.83
N LYS A 83 8.13 -11.80 -25.43
CA LYS A 83 6.69 -11.49 -25.33
C LYS A 83 6.40 -10.42 -24.28
N ILE A 84 7.06 -10.50 -23.12
CA ILE A 84 6.93 -9.50 -22.04
C ILE A 84 7.43 -8.14 -22.54
N GLU A 85 8.62 -8.11 -23.14
CA GLU A 85 9.23 -6.88 -23.66
C GLU A 85 8.37 -6.24 -24.77
N ALA A 86 7.89 -7.04 -25.73
CA ALA A 86 7.03 -6.54 -26.80
C ALA A 86 5.72 -5.94 -26.25
N LEU A 87 5.10 -6.57 -25.24
CA LEU A 87 3.92 -6.04 -24.57
C LEU A 87 4.23 -4.76 -23.80
N LEU A 88 5.37 -4.67 -23.12
CA LEU A 88 5.80 -3.45 -22.44
C LEU A 88 6.00 -2.30 -23.42
N ILE A 89 6.63 -2.54 -24.56
CA ILE A 89 6.81 -1.56 -25.63
C ILE A 89 5.45 -1.11 -26.19
N LEU A 90 4.52 -2.04 -26.43
CA LEU A 90 3.16 -1.71 -26.86
C LEU A 90 2.44 -0.83 -25.83
N LEU A 91 2.45 -1.21 -24.55
CA LEU A 91 1.85 -0.43 -23.47
C LEU A 91 2.49 0.95 -23.36
N THR A 92 3.80 1.04 -23.58
CA THR A 92 4.53 2.32 -23.66
C THR A 92 4.01 3.15 -24.82
N GLY A 93 3.89 2.59 -26.02
CA GLY A 93 3.31 3.26 -27.18
C GLY A 93 1.89 3.78 -26.93
N LEU A 94 1.04 2.98 -26.29
CA LEU A 94 -0.31 3.39 -25.89
C LEU A 94 -0.29 4.55 -24.89
N ALA A 95 0.62 4.52 -23.91
CA ALA A 95 0.80 5.61 -22.95
C ALA A 95 1.18 6.94 -23.64
N TYR A 96 2.00 6.89 -24.69
CA TYR A 96 2.32 8.05 -25.52
C TYR A 96 1.13 8.51 -26.36
N ALA A 97 0.48 7.58 -27.09
CA ALA A 97 -0.62 7.88 -28.00
C ALA A 97 -1.80 8.55 -27.29
N TYR A 98 -2.18 8.04 -26.11
CA TYR A 98 -3.29 8.58 -25.32
C TYR A 98 -2.87 9.65 -24.31
N ARG A 99 -1.56 10.00 -24.25
CA ARG A 99 -1.00 10.94 -23.27
C ARG A 99 -1.52 10.68 -21.85
N LEU A 100 -1.43 9.42 -21.41
CA LEU A 100 -2.11 8.96 -20.19
C LEU A 100 -1.75 9.79 -18.96
N GLU A 101 -0.47 10.13 -18.83
CA GLU A 101 0.08 11.04 -17.83
C GLU A 101 1.13 11.95 -18.49
N GLY A 102 1.74 12.84 -17.71
CA GLY A 102 2.71 13.83 -18.20
C GLY A 102 4.04 13.27 -18.70
N ARG A 103 4.92 14.17 -19.17
CA ARG A 103 6.25 13.86 -19.72
C ARG A 103 7.11 12.99 -18.80
N ALA A 104 7.06 13.22 -17.49
CA ALA A 104 7.79 12.43 -16.50
C ALA A 104 7.45 10.93 -16.57
N PHE A 105 6.15 10.61 -16.70
CA PHE A 105 5.67 9.25 -16.81
C PHE A 105 6.17 8.57 -18.09
N GLN A 106 6.08 9.27 -19.21
CA GLN A 106 6.58 8.82 -20.51
C GLN A 106 8.07 8.50 -20.48
N ILE A 107 8.90 9.38 -19.89
CA ILE A 107 10.34 9.16 -19.72
C ILE A 107 10.60 7.90 -18.90
N VAL A 108 9.98 7.78 -17.72
CA VAL A 108 10.19 6.63 -16.83
C VAL A 108 9.78 5.33 -17.52
N LEU A 109 8.64 5.31 -18.22
CA LEU A 109 8.17 4.10 -18.89
C LEU A 109 9.09 3.69 -20.06
N THR A 110 9.57 4.65 -20.84
CA THR A 110 10.61 4.41 -21.87
C THR A 110 11.90 3.87 -21.25
N MET A 111 12.35 4.45 -20.13
CA MET A 111 13.54 3.98 -19.42
C MET A 111 13.35 2.57 -18.85
N VAL A 112 12.16 2.21 -18.40
CA VAL A 112 11.84 0.85 -17.93
C VAL A 112 11.85 -0.13 -19.10
N ALA A 113 11.27 0.23 -20.24
CA ALA A 113 11.33 -0.60 -21.46
C ALA A 113 12.77 -0.84 -21.92
N ILE A 114 13.60 0.20 -21.99
CA ILE A 114 15.03 0.06 -22.35
C ILE A 114 15.82 -0.67 -21.25
N GLY A 115 15.51 -0.41 -19.99
CA GLY A 115 16.24 -0.95 -18.85
C GLY A 115 15.98 -2.42 -18.58
N LEU A 116 14.82 -2.95 -18.96
CA LEU A 116 14.45 -4.35 -18.72
C LEU A 116 15.36 -5.37 -19.44
N PRO A 117 15.68 -5.27 -20.75
CA PRO A 117 16.63 -6.18 -21.39
C PRO A 117 18.06 -6.04 -20.84
N ILE A 118 18.46 -4.85 -20.41
CA ILE A 118 19.76 -4.65 -19.73
C ILE A 118 19.75 -5.41 -18.41
N TYR A 119 18.69 -5.25 -17.61
CA TYR A 119 18.52 -5.95 -16.34
C TYR A 119 18.58 -7.48 -16.48
N GLU A 120 17.99 -8.03 -17.54
CA GLU A 120 18.06 -9.47 -17.83
C GLU A 120 19.48 -9.94 -18.14
N ALA A 121 20.22 -9.17 -18.92
CA ALA A 121 21.60 -9.48 -19.30
C ALA A 121 22.58 -9.38 -18.12
N LEU A 122 22.22 -8.64 -17.07
CA LEU A 122 23.05 -8.49 -15.88
C LEU A 122 23.03 -9.74 -15.00
N GLY A 123 24.21 -10.12 -14.53
CA GLY A 123 24.37 -11.12 -13.46
C GLY A 123 23.71 -10.66 -12.16
N GLU A 124 23.33 -11.61 -11.30
CA GLU A 124 22.49 -11.37 -10.11
C GLU A 124 23.03 -10.27 -9.18
N ARG A 125 24.36 -10.19 -9.03
CA ARG A 125 25.02 -9.15 -8.22
C ARG A 125 24.77 -7.71 -8.69
N TRP A 126 24.53 -7.51 -9.98
CA TRP A 126 24.40 -6.19 -10.61
C TRP A 126 22.94 -5.76 -10.78
N ARG A 127 21.99 -6.69 -10.66
CA ARG A 127 20.55 -6.44 -10.84
C ARG A 127 20.00 -5.36 -9.91
N ARG A 128 20.28 -5.47 -8.59
CA ARG A 128 19.83 -4.47 -7.61
C ARG A 128 20.53 -3.12 -7.78
N PRO A 129 21.87 -3.02 -7.87
CA PRO A 129 22.54 -1.74 -8.15
C PRO A 129 22.02 -1.05 -9.42
N PHE A 130 21.72 -1.83 -10.47
CA PHE A 130 21.19 -1.30 -11.72
C PHE A 130 19.83 -0.62 -11.54
N VAL A 131 18.91 -1.17 -10.74
CA VAL A 131 17.61 -0.53 -10.51
C VAL A 131 17.75 0.81 -9.77
N ALA A 132 18.64 0.86 -8.77
CA ALA A 132 18.96 2.11 -8.09
C ALA A 132 19.57 3.14 -9.06
N TRP A 133 20.52 2.72 -9.90
CA TRP A 133 21.11 3.56 -10.95
C TRP A 133 20.06 4.07 -11.94
N LEU A 134 19.17 3.20 -12.42
CA LEU A 134 18.09 3.55 -13.33
C LEU A 134 17.20 4.65 -12.73
N THR A 135 16.93 4.57 -11.43
CA THR A 135 16.18 5.60 -10.69
C THR A 135 16.93 6.93 -10.63
N VAL A 136 18.24 6.93 -10.37
CA VAL A 136 19.06 8.15 -10.34
C VAL A 136 19.07 8.83 -11.71
N VAL A 137 19.25 8.05 -12.78
CA VAL A 137 19.20 8.58 -14.15
C VAL A 137 17.82 9.13 -14.47
N ALA A 138 16.75 8.43 -14.07
CA ALA A 138 15.38 8.90 -14.29
C ALA A 138 15.11 10.22 -13.57
N LEU A 139 15.56 10.36 -12.31
CA LEU A 139 15.47 11.62 -11.57
C LEU A 139 16.21 12.75 -12.28
N GLY A 140 17.44 12.50 -12.74
CA GLY A 140 18.25 13.48 -13.45
C GLY A 140 17.60 13.94 -14.75
N TRP A 141 16.97 13.03 -15.48
CA TRP A 141 16.28 13.33 -16.74
C TRP A 141 14.95 14.07 -16.53
N VAL A 142 14.17 13.65 -15.54
CA VAL A 142 12.83 14.21 -15.30
C VAL A 142 12.90 15.57 -14.60
N PHE A 143 13.75 15.71 -13.57
CA PHE A 143 13.77 16.88 -12.70
C PHE A 143 15.04 17.73 -12.82
N GLY A 144 16.00 17.28 -13.63
CA GLY A 144 17.30 17.94 -13.80
C GLY A 144 18.35 17.42 -12.81
N PRO A 145 19.65 17.56 -13.16
CA PRO A 145 20.76 16.96 -12.41
C PRO A 145 20.90 17.53 -10.99
N VAL A 146 20.62 18.82 -10.79
CA VAL A 146 20.75 19.47 -9.47
C VAL A 146 19.71 18.91 -8.49
N ALA A 147 18.43 18.84 -8.90
CA ALA A 147 17.38 18.29 -8.05
C ALA A 147 17.64 16.80 -7.74
N ALA A 148 18.06 16.03 -8.74
CA ALA A 148 18.42 14.63 -8.57
C ALA A 148 19.57 14.45 -7.57
N ALA A 149 20.65 15.23 -7.69
CA ALA A 149 21.80 15.17 -6.78
C ALA A 149 21.40 15.51 -5.33
N LEU A 150 20.56 16.52 -5.13
CA LEU A 150 20.07 16.89 -3.79
C LEU A 150 19.19 15.80 -3.18
N VAL A 151 18.25 15.23 -3.96
CA VAL A 151 17.38 14.14 -3.49
C VAL A 151 18.21 12.91 -3.15
N VAL A 152 19.07 12.46 -4.06
CA VAL A 152 19.92 11.28 -3.85
C VAL A 152 20.87 11.51 -2.67
N GLY A 153 21.52 12.67 -2.59
CA GLY A 153 22.40 13.03 -1.48
C GLY A 153 21.68 12.99 -0.13
N LEU A 154 20.48 13.59 -0.04
CA LEU A 154 19.65 13.53 1.16
C LEU A 154 19.26 12.08 1.50
N THR A 155 18.81 11.31 0.52
CA THR A 155 18.44 9.90 0.72
C THR A 155 19.61 9.08 1.26
N LEU A 156 20.80 9.18 0.64
CA LEU A 156 21.99 8.46 1.07
C LEU A 156 22.47 8.92 2.45
N GLY A 157 22.41 10.22 2.74
CA GLY A 157 22.74 10.76 4.06
C GLY A 157 21.84 10.20 5.15
N LEU A 158 20.52 10.19 4.93
CA LEU A 158 19.56 9.63 5.89
C LEU A 158 19.71 8.11 6.05
N ILE A 159 20.00 7.37 4.96
CA ILE A 159 20.35 5.94 5.05
C ILE A 159 21.59 5.75 5.93
N GLY A 160 22.64 6.56 5.72
CA GLY A 160 23.87 6.52 6.52
C GLY A 160 23.59 6.74 8.02
N ILE A 161 22.76 7.72 8.36
CA ILE A 161 22.33 7.99 9.75
C ILE A 161 21.57 6.79 10.33
N CYS A 162 20.66 6.20 9.54
CA CYS A 162 19.87 5.03 9.95
C CYS A 162 20.73 3.79 10.19
N LEU A 163 21.83 3.63 9.46
CA LEU A 163 22.74 2.49 9.57
C LEU A 163 23.93 2.74 10.54
N ALA A 164 24.14 3.98 10.97
CA ALA A 164 25.21 4.33 11.90
C ALA A 164 25.11 3.53 13.22
N PRO A 165 26.23 3.12 13.84
CA PRO A 165 26.26 2.29 15.04
C PRO A 165 25.93 3.08 16.33
N ILE A 166 24.94 3.97 16.27
CA ILE A 166 24.46 4.78 17.40
C ILE A 166 23.11 4.25 17.94
N PRO A 167 22.68 4.61 19.17
CA PRO A 167 21.40 4.17 19.71
C PRO A 167 20.22 4.58 18.82
N TRP A 168 19.21 3.71 18.71
CA TRP A 168 18.04 3.95 17.84
C TRP A 168 17.34 5.28 18.09
N ALA A 169 17.22 5.68 19.37
CA ALA A 169 16.59 6.96 19.74
C ALA A 169 17.35 8.16 19.16
N VAL A 170 18.68 8.10 19.10
CA VAL A 170 19.53 9.14 18.51
C VAL A 170 19.33 9.15 16.99
N ARG A 171 19.29 7.99 16.32
CA ARG A 171 18.99 7.92 14.87
C ARG A 171 17.65 8.56 14.55
N ALA A 172 16.60 8.15 15.27
CA ALA A 172 15.25 8.68 15.10
C ALA A 172 15.20 10.19 15.38
N GLY A 173 15.88 10.66 16.43
CA GLY A 173 15.99 12.08 16.75
C GLY A 173 16.67 12.90 15.66
N ILE A 174 17.80 12.41 15.11
CA ILE A 174 18.50 13.09 14.00
C ILE A 174 17.62 13.13 12.75
N VAL A 175 17.01 12.00 12.36
CA VAL A 175 16.14 11.96 11.18
C VAL A 175 14.93 12.89 11.35
N ALA A 176 14.33 12.93 12.54
CA ALA A 176 13.25 13.86 12.86
C ALA A 176 13.73 15.32 12.80
N GLY A 177 14.91 15.62 13.35
CA GLY A 177 15.52 16.95 13.29
C GLY A 177 15.80 17.43 11.86
N VAL A 178 16.31 16.55 11.00
CA VAL A 178 16.48 16.84 9.56
C VAL A 178 15.12 17.09 8.90
N GLY A 179 14.13 16.24 9.18
CA GLY A 179 12.76 16.43 8.68
C GLY A 179 12.16 17.78 9.06
N VAL A 180 12.23 18.15 10.34
CA VAL A 180 11.73 19.45 10.84
C VAL A 180 12.49 20.62 10.21
N SER A 181 13.81 20.50 10.06
CA SER A 181 14.64 21.53 9.42
C SER A 181 14.23 21.74 7.96
N LEU A 182 14.04 20.66 7.21
CA LEU A 182 13.57 20.73 5.82
C LEU A 182 12.15 21.30 5.72
N MET A 183 11.26 21.00 6.67
CA MET A 183 9.93 21.61 6.72
C MET A 183 10.02 23.12 6.95
N ALA A 184 10.88 23.59 7.86
CA ALA A 184 11.07 25.01 8.12
C ALA A 184 11.68 25.76 6.92
N LEU A 185 12.58 25.10 6.18
CA LEU A 185 13.25 25.66 5.01
C LEU A 185 12.37 25.68 3.75
N ARG A 186 11.42 24.75 3.61
CA ARG A 186 10.62 24.57 2.39
C ARG A 186 10.01 25.86 1.85
N ASN A 187 9.45 26.68 2.75
CA ASN A 187 8.72 27.90 2.40
C ASN A 187 9.58 29.16 2.54
N GLN A 188 10.90 29.02 2.71
CA GLN A 188 11.80 30.16 2.81
C GLN A 188 12.15 30.69 1.42
N PRO A 189 11.90 31.99 1.16
CA PRO A 189 12.28 32.60 -0.11
C PRO A 189 13.81 32.70 -0.23
N GLY A 190 14.33 32.65 -1.45
CA GLY A 190 15.75 32.91 -1.75
C GLY A 190 16.72 31.74 -1.52
N LEU A 191 16.24 30.57 -1.10
CA LEU A 191 17.10 29.38 -1.04
C LEU A 191 17.51 28.92 -2.44
N PRO A 192 18.79 28.58 -2.67
CA PRO A 192 19.27 28.06 -3.96
C PRO A 192 18.90 26.57 -4.16
N VAL A 193 17.67 26.20 -3.81
CA VAL A 193 17.12 24.84 -3.91
C VAL A 193 16.01 24.84 -4.96
N PRO A 194 16.10 24.02 -6.01
CA PRO A 194 15.05 23.95 -7.02
C PRO A 194 13.68 23.64 -6.39
N ALA A 195 12.62 24.35 -6.78
CA ALA A 195 11.28 24.18 -6.19
C ALA A 195 10.77 22.72 -6.26
N VAL A 196 11.17 21.98 -7.30
CA VAL A 196 10.81 20.57 -7.50
C VAL A 196 11.47 19.61 -6.50
N PHE A 197 12.57 20.01 -5.85
CA PHE A 197 13.23 19.19 -4.82
C PHE A 197 12.27 18.80 -3.70
N TRP A 198 11.48 19.75 -3.20
CA TRP A 198 10.64 19.55 -2.01
C TRP A 198 9.58 18.45 -2.17
N PRO A 199 8.73 18.44 -3.22
CA PRO A 199 7.78 17.36 -3.43
C PRO A 199 8.44 16.02 -3.78
N VAL A 200 9.57 16.04 -4.50
CA VAL A 200 10.29 14.80 -4.85
C VAL A 200 10.93 14.18 -3.60
N ALA A 201 11.67 14.95 -2.82
CA ALA A 201 12.26 14.48 -1.55
C ALA A 201 11.17 13.96 -0.60
N GLY A 202 10.05 14.68 -0.48
CA GLY A 202 8.88 14.25 0.27
C GLY A 202 8.38 12.87 -0.19
N SER A 203 8.11 12.71 -1.49
CA SER A 203 7.65 11.44 -2.08
C SER A 203 8.55 10.24 -1.76
N PHE A 204 9.87 10.43 -1.89
CA PHE A 204 10.84 9.35 -1.67
C PHE A 204 10.98 8.98 -0.19
N LEU A 205 10.92 9.97 0.71
CA LEU A 205 11.36 9.79 2.09
C LEU A 205 10.22 9.70 3.10
N MET A 206 9.15 10.49 2.98
CA MET A 206 8.15 10.75 4.04
C MET A 206 7.76 9.51 4.87
N PHE A 207 6.83 8.68 4.38
CA PHE A 207 6.30 7.53 5.11
C PHE A 207 7.25 6.33 5.07
N ARG A 208 8.06 6.23 4.02
CA ARG A 208 9.03 5.15 3.86
C ARG A 208 10.12 5.22 4.92
N MET A 209 10.55 6.42 5.32
CA MET A 209 11.48 6.62 6.41
C MET A 209 10.87 6.24 7.75
N VAL A 210 9.58 6.54 7.98
CA VAL A 210 8.86 6.11 9.18
C VAL A 210 8.81 4.58 9.27
N ILE A 211 8.43 3.89 8.19
CA ILE A 211 8.44 2.42 8.14
C ILE A 211 9.86 1.89 8.34
N TYR A 212 10.84 2.44 7.64
CA TYR A 212 12.21 1.96 7.69
C TYR A 212 12.80 2.06 9.10
N LEU A 213 12.63 3.20 9.78
CA LEU A 213 13.03 3.36 11.19
C LEU A 213 12.27 2.43 12.14
N TYR A 214 10.98 2.20 11.89
CA TYR A 214 10.18 1.24 12.65
C TYR A 214 10.73 -0.19 12.49
N GLU A 215 11.09 -0.58 11.27
CA GLU A 215 11.65 -1.91 10.98
C GLU A 215 13.06 -2.08 11.56
N LEU A 216 13.88 -1.02 11.54
CA LEU A 216 15.19 -1.01 12.16
C LEU A 216 15.12 -1.19 13.68
N LYS A 217 14.12 -0.60 14.34
CA LYS A 217 13.92 -0.76 15.80
C LYS A 217 13.74 -2.22 16.21
N HIS A 218 13.10 -3.01 15.35
CA HIS A 218 12.75 -4.41 15.60
C HIS A 218 13.64 -5.38 14.81
N ALA A 219 14.67 -4.88 14.13
CA ALA A 219 15.59 -5.69 13.34
C ALA A 219 16.46 -6.55 14.27
N LYS A 220 16.55 -7.84 13.95
CA LYS A 220 17.42 -8.78 14.69
C LYS A 220 18.84 -8.83 14.12
N LYS A 221 19.04 -8.32 12.92
CA LYS A 221 20.31 -8.34 12.18
C LYS A 221 20.57 -6.95 11.60
N PRO A 222 21.85 -6.56 11.40
CA PRO A 222 22.18 -5.35 10.66
C PRO A 222 21.56 -5.38 9.26
N GLU A 223 21.08 -4.23 8.80
CA GLU A 223 20.54 -4.08 7.45
C GLU A 223 21.65 -3.81 6.43
N SER A 224 21.44 -4.29 5.21
CA SER A 224 22.33 -4.00 4.08
C SER A 224 22.12 -2.58 3.56
N PHE A 225 23.22 -1.86 3.32
CA PHE A 225 23.17 -0.55 2.67
C PHE A 225 22.50 -0.63 1.29
N LEU A 226 22.83 -1.66 0.51
CA LEU A 226 22.26 -1.83 -0.83
C LEU A 226 20.75 -2.10 -0.79
N ASP A 227 20.26 -2.81 0.23
CA ASP A 227 18.83 -3.05 0.42
C ASP A 227 18.10 -1.75 0.79
N ALA A 228 18.70 -0.91 1.63
CA ALA A 228 18.17 0.40 1.96
C ALA A 228 18.13 1.32 0.74
N VAL A 229 19.19 1.34 -0.07
CA VAL A 229 19.25 2.13 -1.30
C VAL A 229 18.18 1.68 -2.30
N ASN A 230 18.04 0.36 -2.53
CA ASN A 230 17.02 -0.18 -3.43
C ASN A 230 15.62 0.02 -2.90
N TYR A 231 15.44 0.02 -1.59
CA TYR A 231 14.19 0.45 -1.00
C TYR A 231 13.95 1.90 -1.41
N PHE A 232 14.70 2.89 -0.95
CA PHE A 232 14.33 4.29 -1.19
C PHE A 232 14.33 4.70 -2.68
N LEU A 233 15.26 4.21 -3.50
CA LEU A 233 15.39 4.57 -4.91
C LEU A 233 14.63 3.59 -5.83
N LEU A 234 13.31 3.78 -5.92
CA LEU A 234 12.45 3.05 -6.84
C LEU A 234 12.20 3.85 -8.13
N PRO A 235 12.36 3.25 -9.32
CA PRO A 235 12.14 3.95 -10.59
C PRO A 235 10.78 4.67 -10.72
N PRO A 236 9.64 4.07 -10.33
CA PRO A 236 8.34 4.73 -10.48
C PRO A 236 8.16 5.99 -9.62
N ASN A 237 8.93 6.19 -8.55
CA ASN A 237 8.88 7.44 -7.78
C ASN A 237 9.38 8.65 -8.58
N ALA A 238 10.15 8.44 -9.66
CA ALA A 238 10.60 9.54 -10.52
C ALA A 238 9.48 10.16 -11.36
N CYS A 239 8.30 9.52 -11.47
CA CYS A 239 7.13 10.09 -12.15
C CYS A 239 5.88 10.15 -11.27
N PHE A 240 5.74 9.25 -10.28
CA PHE A 240 4.62 9.24 -9.35
C PHE A 240 5.02 9.82 -8.01
N ILE A 241 4.80 11.13 -7.85
CA ILE A 241 5.08 11.83 -6.59
C ILE A 241 4.16 11.33 -5.46
N HIS A 242 2.91 11.01 -5.78
CA HIS A 242 2.04 10.25 -4.87
C HIS A 242 2.28 8.75 -5.08
N PHE A 243 2.87 8.09 -4.09
CA PHE A 243 3.43 6.75 -4.22
C PHE A 243 2.91 5.80 -3.13
N PRO A 244 2.64 4.50 -3.43
CA PRO A 244 2.21 3.55 -2.42
C PRO A 244 3.24 3.40 -1.31
N VAL A 245 2.78 3.29 -0.06
CA VAL A 245 3.67 3.12 1.10
C VAL A 245 4.17 1.67 1.16
N VAL A 246 5.15 1.34 0.32
CA VAL A 246 5.72 -0.01 0.22
C VAL A 246 6.40 -0.41 1.52
N ASP A 247 6.04 -1.58 2.04
CA ASP A 247 6.67 -2.13 3.23
C ASP A 247 8.08 -2.65 2.96
N TYR A 248 9.05 -2.26 3.79
CA TYR A 248 10.46 -2.63 3.62
C TYR A 248 10.67 -4.15 3.70
N ARG A 249 10.06 -4.82 4.68
CA ARG A 249 10.23 -6.27 4.86
C ARG A 249 9.55 -7.07 3.78
N THR A 250 8.36 -6.67 3.36
CA THR A 250 7.69 -7.28 2.21
C THR A 250 8.59 -7.17 0.99
N MET A 251 9.12 -5.99 0.68
CA MET A 251 10.00 -5.79 -0.48
C MET A 251 11.27 -6.65 -0.38
N GLN A 252 11.94 -6.73 0.77
CA GLN A 252 13.11 -7.60 0.92
C GLN A 252 12.80 -9.07 0.68
N ARG A 253 11.67 -9.57 1.22
CA ARG A 253 11.30 -10.99 1.15
C ARG A 253 10.86 -11.41 -0.24
N THR A 254 10.23 -10.52 -1.00
CA THR A 254 9.62 -10.88 -2.29
C THR A 254 10.56 -10.75 -3.48
N TRP A 255 11.82 -10.38 -3.26
CA TRP A 255 12.82 -10.33 -4.33
C TRP A 255 13.08 -11.71 -4.92
N LEU A 256 12.80 -11.85 -6.23
CA LEU A 256 12.92 -13.08 -7.02
C LEU A 256 12.14 -14.28 -6.44
N MET A 257 11.14 -14.02 -5.60
CA MET A 257 10.28 -15.06 -5.04
C MET A 257 9.33 -15.63 -6.10
N GLY A 258 9.40 -16.93 -6.34
CA GLY A 258 8.46 -17.62 -7.25
C GLY A 258 8.77 -17.44 -8.74
N GLY A 259 10.02 -17.07 -9.09
CA GLY A 259 10.50 -16.97 -10.47
C GLY A 259 10.35 -15.58 -11.08
N LEU A 260 11.38 -15.15 -11.81
CA LEU A 260 11.44 -13.80 -12.40
C LEU A 260 10.37 -13.60 -13.49
N ARG A 261 10.15 -14.58 -14.37
CA ARG A 261 9.19 -14.44 -15.48
C ARG A 261 7.76 -14.33 -15.01
N GLU A 262 7.39 -15.12 -14.01
CA GLU A 262 6.03 -15.06 -13.45
C GLU A 262 5.80 -13.72 -12.76
N THR A 263 6.81 -13.22 -12.04
CA THR A 263 6.77 -11.88 -11.44
C THR A 263 6.63 -10.80 -12.51
N GLN A 264 7.38 -10.87 -13.60
CA GLN A 264 7.29 -9.93 -14.73
C GLN A 264 5.92 -9.96 -15.42
N ARG A 265 5.32 -11.14 -15.61
CA ARG A 265 3.97 -11.29 -16.17
C ARG A 265 2.91 -10.67 -15.26
N GLU A 266 3.01 -10.88 -13.95
CA GLU A 266 2.15 -10.20 -12.97
C GLU A 266 2.35 -8.68 -13.06
N GLY A 267 3.60 -8.22 -13.17
CA GLY A 267 3.94 -6.82 -13.36
C GLY A 267 3.25 -6.19 -14.57
N LEU A 268 3.30 -6.85 -15.73
CA LEU A 268 2.59 -6.41 -16.93
C LEU A 268 1.08 -6.38 -16.73
N ARG A 269 0.50 -7.38 -16.06
CA ARG A 269 -0.94 -7.39 -15.73
C ARG A 269 -1.32 -6.19 -14.86
N MET A 270 -0.48 -5.84 -13.88
CA MET A 270 -0.69 -4.64 -13.06
C MET A 270 -0.56 -3.36 -13.87
N ILE A 271 0.47 -3.22 -14.72
CA ILE A 271 0.62 -2.05 -15.61
C ILE A 271 -0.60 -1.88 -16.50
N PHE A 272 -1.05 -2.96 -17.14
CA PHE A 272 -2.24 -2.94 -17.99
C PHE A 272 -3.50 -2.51 -17.22
N ARG A 273 -3.78 -3.12 -16.06
CA ARG A 273 -4.91 -2.72 -15.19
C ARG A 273 -4.83 -1.22 -14.84
N GLY A 274 -3.63 -0.75 -14.50
CA GLY A 274 -3.43 0.65 -14.17
C GLY A 274 -3.66 1.60 -15.35
N MET A 275 -3.26 1.22 -16.57
CA MET A 275 -3.58 1.98 -17.78
C MET A 275 -5.08 2.05 -18.06
N ILE A 276 -5.82 0.97 -17.85
CA ILE A 276 -7.29 0.98 -17.96
C ILE A 276 -7.90 1.94 -16.94
N HIS A 277 -7.42 1.95 -15.70
CA HIS A 277 -7.87 2.91 -14.69
C HIS A 277 -7.56 4.37 -15.10
N LEU A 278 -6.37 4.65 -15.65
CA LEU A 278 -6.02 5.99 -16.12
C LEU A 278 -6.85 6.43 -17.34
N LEU A 279 -7.14 5.53 -18.28
CA LEU A 279 -8.05 5.80 -19.39
C LEU A 279 -9.47 6.10 -18.88
N GLY A 280 -9.99 5.29 -17.96
CA GLY A 280 -11.28 5.53 -17.32
C GLY A 280 -11.30 6.88 -16.62
N TYR A 281 -10.26 7.19 -15.84
CA TYR A 281 -10.09 8.50 -15.20
C TYR A 281 -10.14 9.64 -16.23
N ARG A 282 -9.46 9.53 -17.38
CA ARG A 282 -9.49 10.57 -18.41
C ARG A 282 -10.88 10.78 -18.99
N ILE A 283 -11.61 9.71 -19.30
CA ILE A 283 -13.00 9.80 -19.77
C ILE A 283 -13.85 10.52 -18.73
N ILE A 284 -13.73 10.11 -17.47
CA ILE A 284 -14.50 10.73 -16.39
C ILE A 284 -14.13 12.20 -16.24
N TYR A 285 -12.84 12.53 -16.17
CA TYR A 285 -12.37 13.87 -15.89
C TYR A 285 -12.63 14.86 -17.02
N HIS A 286 -12.51 14.44 -18.28
CA HIS A 286 -12.65 15.32 -19.44
C HIS A 286 -14.06 15.35 -20.03
N GLU A 287 -14.80 14.23 -20.00
CA GLU A 287 -16.08 14.11 -20.70
C GLU A 287 -17.29 14.08 -19.74
N LEU A 288 -17.12 13.52 -18.53
CA LEU A 288 -18.26 13.23 -17.65
C LEU A 288 -18.33 14.11 -16.40
N LEU A 289 -17.21 14.60 -15.86
CA LEU A 289 -17.20 15.43 -14.66
C LEU A 289 -17.81 16.80 -14.98
N ILE A 290 -18.72 17.26 -14.13
CA ILE A 290 -19.31 18.60 -14.19
C ILE A 290 -18.80 19.45 -13.02
N ALA A 291 -18.87 20.78 -13.14
CA ALA A 291 -18.49 21.64 -12.03
C ALA A 291 -19.58 21.63 -10.94
N PRO A 292 -19.24 21.92 -9.67
CA PRO A 292 -20.23 22.05 -8.60
C PRO A 292 -21.31 23.12 -8.85
N GLY A 293 -21.00 24.11 -9.70
CA GLY A 293 -21.93 25.17 -10.11
C GLY A 293 -23.00 24.68 -11.09
N ASP A 294 -22.70 23.64 -11.88
CA ASP A 294 -23.60 23.08 -12.91
C ASP A 294 -24.57 22.04 -12.34
N VAL A 295 -24.60 21.87 -11.02
CA VAL A 295 -25.52 20.96 -10.33
C VAL A 295 -26.84 21.70 -10.07
N GLU A 296 -27.86 21.36 -10.85
CA GLU A 296 -29.16 22.03 -10.85
C GLU A 296 -30.32 21.08 -10.47
N ASP A 297 -30.12 19.76 -10.59
CA ASP A 297 -31.18 18.75 -10.46
C ASP A 297 -30.63 17.39 -9.95
N PRO A 298 -31.50 16.41 -9.62
CA PRO A 298 -31.05 15.13 -9.07
C PRO A 298 -30.16 14.30 -10.00
N ALA A 299 -30.34 14.41 -11.32
CA ALA A 299 -29.54 13.67 -12.29
C ALA A 299 -28.13 14.28 -12.42
N THR A 300 -28.03 15.62 -12.49
CA THR A 300 -26.73 16.31 -12.48
C THR A 300 -26.01 16.11 -11.13
N LEU A 301 -26.73 16.09 -10.01
CA LEU A 301 -26.15 15.73 -8.71
C LEU A 301 -25.61 14.30 -8.69
N ALA A 302 -26.39 13.31 -9.13
CA ALA A 302 -25.93 11.92 -9.18
C ALA A 302 -24.68 11.77 -10.07
N ARG A 303 -24.67 12.44 -11.23
CA ARG A 303 -23.51 12.50 -12.12
C ARG A 303 -22.30 13.08 -11.41
N PHE A 304 -22.44 14.21 -10.71
CA PHE A 304 -21.37 14.83 -9.94
C PHE A 304 -20.81 13.89 -8.87
N LEU A 305 -21.68 13.31 -8.02
CA LEU A 305 -21.27 12.42 -6.93
C LEU A 305 -20.48 11.20 -7.44
N VAL A 306 -21.01 10.54 -8.47
CA VAL A 306 -20.38 9.35 -9.07
C VAL A 306 -19.06 9.72 -9.72
N CYS A 307 -19.04 10.74 -10.59
CA CYS A 307 -17.83 11.12 -11.31
C CYS A 307 -16.74 11.60 -10.36
N ASN A 308 -17.10 12.36 -9.32
CA ASN A 308 -16.16 12.85 -8.31
C ASN A 308 -15.49 11.70 -7.57
N TYR A 309 -16.24 10.67 -7.15
CA TYR A 309 -15.67 9.47 -6.54
C TYR A 309 -14.76 8.70 -7.52
N LEU A 310 -15.19 8.56 -8.77
CA LEU A 310 -14.42 7.85 -9.79
C LEU A 310 -13.12 8.57 -10.21
N LEU A 311 -12.91 9.85 -9.83
CA LEU A 311 -11.60 10.48 -9.97
C LEU A 311 -10.48 9.74 -9.23
N TYR A 312 -10.83 8.94 -8.21
CA TYR A 312 -9.88 8.07 -7.52
C TYR A 312 -9.22 7.02 -8.43
N LEU A 313 -9.81 6.72 -9.60
CA LEU A 313 -9.18 5.85 -10.59
C LEU A 313 -7.78 6.33 -10.98
N ARG A 314 -7.50 7.64 -10.92
CA ARG A 314 -6.15 8.15 -11.15
C ARG A 314 -5.15 7.58 -10.14
N VAL A 315 -5.44 7.69 -8.85
CA VAL A 315 -4.57 7.19 -7.77
C VAL A 315 -4.42 5.68 -7.89
N SER A 316 -5.53 4.97 -8.12
CA SER A 316 -5.51 3.52 -8.28
C SER A 316 -4.68 3.08 -9.49
N GLY A 317 -4.82 3.76 -10.63
CA GLY A 317 -4.09 3.49 -11.85
C GLY A 317 -2.58 3.72 -11.71
N GLN A 318 -2.19 4.86 -11.13
CA GLN A 318 -0.79 5.18 -10.84
C GLN A 318 -0.15 4.12 -9.93
N PHE A 319 -0.84 3.67 -8.88
CA PHE A 319 -0.31 2.69 -7.95
C PHE A 319 -0.14 1.31 -8.61
N HIS A 320 -1.10 0.88 -9.43
CA HIS A 320 -0.98 -0.36 -10.19
C HIS A 320 0.22 -0.34 -11.14
N ILE A 321 0.45 0.76 -11.85
CA ILE A 321 1.61 0.88 -12.74
C ILE A 321 2.91 0.94 -11.94
N ALA A 322 2.95 1.70 -10.84
CA ALA A 322 4.11 1.79 -9.96
C ALA A 322 4.55 0.40 -9.44
N CYS A 323 3.63 -0.35 -8.84
CA CYS A 323 3.91 -1.70 -8.37
C CYS A 323 4.23 -2.65 -9.53
N GLY A 324 3.58 -2.49 -10.68
CA GLY A 324 3.85 -3.30 -11.87
C GLY A 324 5.27 -3.10 -12.42
N ILE A 325 5.77 -1.86 -12.46
CA ILE A 325 7.18 -1.56 -12.82
C ILE A 325 8.14 -2.27 -11.86
N ILE A 326 7.85 -2.25 -10.56
CA ILE A 326 8.70 -2.89 -9.54
C ILE A 326 8.72 -4.42 -9.71
N HIS A 327 7.61 -5.02 -10.14
CA HIS A 327 7.55 -6.44 -10.51
C HIS A 327 8.40 -6.79 -11.72
N LEU A 328 8.51 -5.90 -12.73
CA LEU A 328 9.35 -6.16 -13.89
C LEU A 328 10.81 -6.40 -13.51
N PHE A 329 11.26 -5.76 -12.44
CA PHE A 329 12.60 -5.94 -11.90
C PHE A 329 12.71 -7.07 -10.89
N GLY A 330 11.63 -7.78 -10.53
CA GLY A 330 11.69 -9.02 -9.74
C GLY A 330 11.19 -8.92 -8.30
N TRP A 331 10.65 -7.78 -7.86
CA TRP A 331 9.98 -7.69 -6.55
C TRP A 331 8.50 -8.00 -6.67
N ARG A 332 8.08 -9.14 -6.12
CA ARG A 332 6.68 -9.59 -6.17
C ARG A 332 5.83 -8.95 -5.06
N LEU A 333 5.48 -7.68 -5.23
CA LEU A 333 4.69 -6.91 -4.26
C LEU A 333 3.19 -7.29 -4.28
N PRO A 334 2.43 -7.09 -3.18
CA PRO A 334 0.99 -7.36 -3.16
C PRO A 334 0.18 -6.40 -4.05
N GLU A 335 -1.06 -6.78 -4.35
CA GLU A 335 -2.02 -5.91 -5.05
C GLU A 335 -2.21 -4.58 -4.30
N THR A 336 -2.44 -3.50 -5.04
CA THR A 336 -2.62 -2.15 -4.47
C THR A 336 -4.07 -1.87 -4.06
N HIS A 337 -5.00 -2.40 -4.83
CA HIS A 337 -6.43 -2.16 -4.78
C HIS A 337 -7.15 -3.46 -5.13
N HIS A 338 -8.35 -3.68 -4.59
CA HIS A 338 -9.09 -4.92 -4.89
C HIS A 338 -10.62 -4.71 -4.93
N ASN A 339 -11.17 -4.41 -6.11
CA ASN A 339 -12.62 -4.24 -6.35
C ASN A 339 -13.31 -3.33 -5.32
N TYR A 340 -12.67 -2.20 -4.98
CA TYR A 340 -13.11 -1.32 -3.89
C TYR A 340 -14.46 -0.63 -4.16
N LEU A 341 -14.84 -0.46 -5.43
CA LEU A 341 -16.15 0.05 -5.83
C LEU A 341 -17.29 -0.92 -5.47
N LEU A 342 -16.96 -2.20 -5.26
CA LEU A 342 -17.91 -3.27 -4.91
C LEU A 342 -17.85 -3.65 -3.43
N ALA A 343 -17.30 -2.79 -2.58
CA ALA A 343 -17.26 -3.03 -1.14
C ALA A 343 -18.67 -3.06 -0.55
N ASN A 344 -18.95 -4.05 0.29
CA ASN A 344 -20.28 -4.23 0.91
C ASN A 344 -20.39 -3.64 2.32
N SER A 345 -19.32 -3.00 2.81
CA SER A 345 -19.26 -2.41 4.14
C SER A 345 -18.06 -1.46 4.22
N PHE A 346 -18.06 -0.52 5.18
CA PHE A 346 -16.97 0.45 5.34
C PHE A 346 -15.63 -0.19 5.73
N THR A 347 -15.64 -1.23 6.57
CA THR A 347 -14.43 -2.01 6.88
C THR A 347 -13.93 -2.80 5.66
N ASP A 348 -14.82 -3.27 4.78
CA ASP A 348 -14.44 -3.91 3.52
C ASP A 348 -13.85 -2.91 2.53
N TYR A 349 -14.46 -1.72 2.42
CA TYR A 349 -13.93 -0.60 1.64
C TYR A 349 -12.53 -0.20 2.09
N TRP A 350 -12.33 0.08 3.38
CA TRP A 350 -11.04 0.45 3.95
C TRP A 350 -9.94 -0.58 3.66
N ARG A 351 -10.28 -1.87 3.64
CA ARG A 351 -9.33 -2.96 3.35
C ARG A 351 -8.91 -3.03 1.88
N ARG A 352 -9.74 -2.52 0.96
CA ARG A 352 -9.60 -2.71 -0.50
C ARG A 352 -9.17 -1.47 -1.25
N ILE A 353 -9.50 -0.28 -0.73
CA ILE A 353 -9.29 1.00 -1.43
C ILE A 353 -7.82 1.41 -1.46
N ASN A 354 -7.02 1.10 -0.46
CA ASN A 354 -5.58 1.37 -0.48
C ASN A 354 -4.88 0.39 0.47
N ILE A 355 -4.51 -0.76 -0.07
CA ILE A 355 -4.00 -1.89 0.73
C ILE A 355 -2.70 -1.50 1.44
N TYR A 356 -1.82 -0.77 0.75
CA TYR A 356 -0.53 -0.31 1.29
C TYR A 356 -0.71 0.66 2.45
N TRP A 357 -1.60 1.65 2.30
CA TRP A 357 -1.92 2.57 3.40
C TRP A 357 -2.53 1.84 4.59
N LYS A 358 -3.48 0.94 4.33
CA LYS A 358 -4.10 0.11 5.37
C LYS A 358 -3.08 -0.78 6.07
N ASP A 359 -2.12 -1.38 5.36
CA ASP A 359 -1.05 -2.21 5.95
C ASP A 359 -0.11 -1.38 6.81
N PHE A 360 0.29 -0.21 6.31
CA PHE A 360 1.07 0.76 7.06
C PHE A 360 0.37 1.18 8.37
N MET A 361 -0.91 1.55 8.30
CA MET A 361 -1.70 1.94 9.47
C MET A 361 -1.85 0.81 10.48
N VAL A 362 -2.10 -0.41 9.99
CA VAL A 362 -2.24 -1.57 10.87
C VAL A 362 -0.93 -1.85 11.61
N ARG A 363 0.20 -1.77 10.91
CA ARG A 363 1.52 -2.07 11.48
C ARG A 363 2.00 -1.02 12.46
N VAL A 364 1.92 0.26 12.09
CA VAL A 364 2.55 1.35 12.85
C VAL A 364 1.63 1.88 13.96
N PHE A 365 0.30 1.87 13.77
CA PHE A 365 -0.65 2.49 14.69
C PHE A 365 -1.61 1.50 15.34
N PHE A 366 -2.31 0.67 14.56
CA PHE A 366 -3.36 -0.20 15.07
C PHE A 366 -2.82 -1.27 16.03
N ASN A 367 -1.93 -2.15 15.54
CA ASN A 367 -1.41 -3.28 16.31
C ASN A 367 -0.70 -2.79 17.59
N PRO A 368 0.20 -1.78 17.53
CA PRO A 368 0.84 -1.25 18.74
C PRO A 368 -0.15 -0.68 19.76
N THR A 369 -1.27 -0.10 19.31
CA THR A 369 -2.34 0.39 20.22
C THR A 369 -3.08 -0.77 20.87
N VAL A 370 -3.51 -1.76 20.09
CA VAL A 370 -4.19 -2.96 20.62
C VAL A 370 -3.32 -3.69 21.64
N PHE A 371 -2.03 -3.89 21.36
CA PHE A 371 -1.13 -4.57 22.28
C PHE A 371 -0.88 -3.80 23.58
N ARG A 372 -0.84 -2.46 23.54
CA ARG A 372 -0.76 -1.63 24.76
C ARG A 372 -2.04 -1.71 25.58
N LEU A 373 -3.19 -1.83 24.93
CA LEU A 373 -4.51 -1.93 25.56
C LEU A 373 -4.94 -3.38 25.80
N LYS A 374 -4.01 -4.36 25.82
CA LYS A 374 -4.34 -5.79 25.99
C LYS A 374 -5.09 -6.15 27.27
N ARG A 375 -5.07 -5.27 28.28
CA ARG A 375 -5.82 -5.42 29.55
C ARG A 375 -7.26 -4.91 29.47
N TRP A 376 -7.62 -4.18 28.42
CA TRP A 376 -8.97 -3.63 28.23
C TRP A 376 -9.89 -4.68 27.61
N PRO A 377 -11.23 -4.57 27.78
CA PRO A 377 -12.17 -5.39 27.04
C PRO A 377 -11.91 -5.28 25.54
N GLN A 378 -11.88 -6.41 24.83
CA GLN A 378 -11.53 -6.47 23.41
C GLN A 378 -12.29 -5.44 22.53
N PRO A 379 -13.62 -5.24 22.67
CA PRO A 379 -14.34 -4.24 21.86
C PRO A 379 -13.82 -2.82 22.07
N LEU A 380 -13.45 -2.46 23.31
CA LEU A 380 -12.93 -1.14 23.66
C LEU A 380 -11.50 -0.95 23.13
N ALA A 381 -10.65 -1.98 23.22
CA ALA A 381 -9.30 -1.94 22.64
C ALA A 381 -9.34 -1.77 21.11
N LEU A 382 -10.24 -2.47 20.42
CA LEU A 382 -10.47 -2.32 18.98
C LEU A 382 -11.04 -0.94 18.63
N ALA A 383 -11.94 -0.41 19.46
CA ALA A 383 -12.48 0.93 19.28
C ALA A 383 -11.39 2.00 19.36
N ALA A 384 -10.60 1.98 20.44
CA ALA A 384 -9.50 2.91 20.64
C ALA A 384 -8.45 2.82 19.52
N ALA A 385 -8.08 1.61 19.09
CA ALA A 385 -7.15 1.43 17.99
C ALA A 385 -7.70 1.96 16.65
N THR A 386 -9.00 1.81 16.39
CA THR A 386 -9.66 2.36 15.19
C THR A 386 -9.65 3.89 15.21
N VAL A 387 -9.98 4.50 16.35
CA VAL A 387 -9.92 5.97 16.53
C VAL A 387 -8.50 6.48 16.28
N VAL A 388 -7.49 5.83 16.86
CA VAL A 388 -6.08 6.21 16.63
C VAL A 388 -5.70 6.10 15.16
N VAL A 389 -6.13 5.06 14.45
CA VAL A 389 -5.84 4.89 13.00
C VAL A 389 -6.43 6.03 12.17
N PHE A 390 -7.68 6.43 12.41
CA PHE A 390 -8.31 7.50 11.63
C PHE A 390 -7.77 8.88 11.99
N LEU A 391 -7.47 9.13 13.27
CA LEU A 391 -6.80 10.35 13.68
C LEU A 391 -5.40 10.45 13.05
N ALA A 392 -4.63 9.37 13.08
CA ALA A 392 -3.32 9.30 12.43
C ALA A 392 -3.44 9.45 10.91
N THR A 393 -4.47 8.87 10.28
CA THR A 393 -4.72 9.00 8.84
C THR A 393 -4.93 10.46 8.46
N TRP A 394 -5.76 11.20 9.20
CA TRP A 394 -5.97 12.63 8.96
C TRP A 394 -4.68 13.45 9.11
N LEU A 395 -3.94 13.27 10.21
CA LEU A 395 -2.68 13.97 10.45
C LEU A 395 -1.63 13.67 9.37
N LEU A 396 -1.52 12.40 8.97
CA LEU A 396 -0.55 11.97 7.96
C LEU A 396 -0.97 12.38 6.55
N HIS A 397 -2.26 12.49 6.28
CA HIS A 397 -2.76 13.08 5.04
C HIS A 397 -2.38 14.57 4.94
N ALA A 398 -2.51 15.33 6.03
CA ALA A 398 -2.04 16.71 6.11
C ALA A 398 -0.51 16.82 5.99
N TYR A 399 0.25 15.90 6.60
CA TYR A 399 1.70 15.80 6.45
C TYR A 399 2.12 15.52 5.00
N GLN A 400 1.46 14.58 4.32
CA GLN A 400 1.69 14.35 2.89
C GLN A 400 1.36 15.60 2.07
N SER A 401 0.23 16.25 2.36
CA SER A 401 -0.18 17.48 1.68
C SER A 401 0.86 18.59 1.81
N PHE A 402 1.44 18.76 3.00
CA PHE A 402 2.55 19.69 3.22
C PHE A 402 3.72 19.37 2.29
N TRP A 403 4.13 18.10 2.20
CA TRP A 403 5.24 17.69 1.35
C TRP A 403 4.94 17.82 -0.15
N LEU A 404 3.71 17.62 -0.59
CA LEU A 404 3.38 17.67 -2.01
C LEU A 404 3.03 19.08 -2.49
N ARG A 405 2.34 19.86 -1.66
CA ARG A 405 1.75 21.16 -2.03
C ARG A 405 2.41 22.37 -1.36
N GLY A 406 3.14 22.16 -0.25
CA GLY A 406 3.75 23.25 0.53
C GLY A 406 2.85 23.92 1.56
N SER A 407 1.60 23.49 1.64
CA SER A 407 0.63 23.92 2.64
C SER A 407 0.06 22.73 3.41
N TRP A 408 -0.27 22.96 4.67
CA TRP A 408 -0.97 21.97 5.48
C TRP A 408 -2.39 21.77 4.96
N GLY A 409 -2.81 20.50 4.86
CA GLY A 409 -4.12 20.11 4.35
C GLY A 409 -5.24 20.07 5.39
N PHE A 410 -5.20 20.86 6.47
CA PHE A 410 -6.17 20.81 7.57
C PHE A 410 -7.47 21.59 7.26
N SER A 411 -8.16 21.26 6.16
CA SER A 411 -9.49 21.84 5.91
C SER A 411 -10.56 21.16 6.78
N THR A 412 -11.66 21.87 7.03
CA THR A 412 -12.83 21.31 7.73
C THR A 412 -13.42 20.13 6.96
N THR A 413 -13.46 20.20 5.63
CA THR A 413 -13.93 19.10 4.76
C THR A 413 -13.05 17.85 4.86
N ASP A 414 -11.73 18.00 4.99
CA ASP A 414 -10.79 16.89 5.23
C ASP A 414 -11.03 16.23 6.60
N GLY A 415 -11.14 17.04 7.65
CA GLY A 415 -11.45 16.54 9.00
C GLY A 415 -12.79 15.80 9.06
N LEU A 416 -13.83 16.33 8.42
CA LEU A 416 -15.15 15.70 8.36
C LEU A 416 -15.12 14.38 7.58
N PHE A 417 -14.45 14.34 6.42
CA PHE A 417 -14.32 13.13 5.63
C PHE A 417 -13.72 11.97 6.44
N TRP A 418 -12.54 12.20 7.05
CA TRP A 418 -11.87 11.18 7.85
C TRP A 418 -12.61 10.85 9.14
N GLY A 419 -13.24 11.84 9.78
CA GLY A 419 -14.03 11.65 10.99
C GLY A 419 -15.26 10.77 10.74
N ILE A 420 -16.07 11.10 9.72
CA ILE A 420 -17.28 10.34 9.39
C ILE A 420 -16.91 8.91 8.94
N LEU A 421 -15.93 8.76 8.04
CA LEU A 421 -15.48 7.45 7.60
C LEU A 421 -14.95 6.62 8.80
N GLY A 422 -14.21 7.25 9.72
CA GLY A 422 -13.70 6.61 10.91
C GLY A 422 -14.80 6.11 11.85
N VAL A 423 -15.85 6.91 12.05
CA VAL A 423 -17.04 6.49 12.83
C VAL A 423 -17.76 5.33 12.16
N LEU A 424 -17.95 5.37 10.83
CA LEU A 424 -18.60 4.30 10.08
C LEU A 424 -17.83 2.98 10.16
N VAL A 425 -16.49 3.03 10.00
CA VAL A 425 -15.63 1.85 10.19
C VAL A 425 -15.66 1.37 11.64
N LEU A 426 -15.63 2.27 12.61
CA LEU A 426 -15.73 1.93 14.03
C LEU A 426 -17.03 1.17 14.33
N ILE A 427 -18.18 1.67 13.85
CA ILE A 427 -19.48 1.01 14.01
C ILE A 427 -19.42 -0.41 13.43
N ASN A 428 -18.89 -0.57 12.21
CA ASN A 428 -18.74 -1.89 11.58
C ASN A 428 -17.85 -2.83 12.40
N VAL A 429 -16.69 -2.36 12.87
CA VAL A 429 -15.78 -3.12 13.73
C VAL A 429 -16.47 -3.58 15.01
N GLN A 430 -17.29 -2.73 15.63
CA GLN A 430 -18.04 -3.09 16.84
C GLN A 430 -19.15 -4.11 16.56
N ILE A 431 -19.87 -3.97 15.44
CA ILE A 431 -20.88 -4.95 15.01
C ILE A 431 -20.22 -6.31 14.77
N ASP A 432 -19.08 -6.35 14.09
CA ASP A 432 -18.35 -7.58 13.79
C ASP A 432 -17.83 -8.25 15.06
N ALA A 433 -17.24 -7.49 15.99
CA ALA A 433 -16.78 -8.00 17.28
C ALA A 433 -17.92 -8.63 18.10
N ARG A 434 -19.12 -8.02 18.08
CA ARG A 434 -20.31 -8.57 18.75
C ARG A 434 -20.82 -9.84 18.08
N ARG A 435 -20.83 -9.88 16.74
CA ARG A 435 -21.25 -11.07 15.95
C ARG A 435 -20.33 -12.25 16.16
N THR A 436 -19.01 -12.06 16.19
CA THR A 436 -18.07 -13.15 16.48
C THR A 436 -18.28 -13.74 17.88
N ARG A 437 -18.65 -12.91 18.86
CA ARG A 437 -19.00 -13.36 20.22
C ARG A 437 -20.32 -14.14 20.27
N ALA A 438 -21.33 -13.71 19.52
CA ALA A 438 -22.62 -14.39 19.42
C ALA A 438 -22.53 -15.71 18.61
N GLY A 439 -21.74 -15.73 17.53
CA GLY A 439 -21.50 -16.91 16.70
C GLY A 439 -20.70 -18.01 17.40
N ARG A 440 -19.87 -17.66 18.41
CA ARG A 440 -19.27 -18.66 19.31
C ARG A 440 -20.26 -19.27 20.31
N ARG A 441 -21.43 -18.65 20.53
CA ARG A 441 -22.52 -19.20 21.37
C ARG A 441 -23.52 -20.06 20.59
N PHE A 442 -23.58 -19.94 19.27
CA PHE A 442 -24.47 -20.75 18.44
C PHE A 442 -23.72 -21.93 17.80
N ARG A 443 -23.96 -23.09 18.40
CA ARG A 443 -23.59 -24.46 18.03
C ARG A 443 -23.81 -24.75 16.53
N PRO A 444 -23.07 -25.70 15.91
CA PRO A 444 -23.21 -26.00 14.49
C PRO A 444 -24.63 -26.50 14.25
N LEU A 445 -25.41 -25.77 13.46
CA LEU A 445 -26.62 -26.31 12.85
C LEU A 445 -26.16 -27.46 11.96
N LYS A 446 -26.50 -28.69 12.35
CA LYS A 446 -26.39 -29.89 11.52
C LYS A 446 -26.82 -29.52 10.11
N ALA A 447 -25.95 -29.81 9.14
CA ALA A 447 -26.28 -29.77 7.73
C ALA A 447 -27.40 -30.78 7.47
N THR A 448 -28.65 -30.35 7.59
CA THR A 448 -29.77 -31.03 6.95
C THR A 448 -29.72 -30.63 5.49
N GLU A 449 -29.16 -31.56 4.71
CA GLU A 449 -29.23 -31.59 3.26
C GLU A 449 -30.70 -31.51 2.81
N GLY A 450 -31.14 -30.30 2.49
CA GLY A 450 -32.30 -30.06 1.66
C GLY A 450 -31.83 -29.35 0.40
N ARG A 451 -31.68 -30.09 -0.72
CA ARG A 451 -31.36 -29.54 -2.06
C ARG A 451 -32.38 -28.51 -2.59
N SER A 452 -33.45 -28.24 -1.83
CA SER A 452 -34.44 -27.18 -2.06
C SER A 452 -34.43 -26.09 -0.97
N ALA A 453 -33.26 -25.80 -0.38
CA ALA A 453 -33.03 -24.54 0.35
C ALA A 453 -33.00 -23.38 -0.66
N SER A 454 -34.23 -23.08 -1.10
CA SER A 454 -34.79 -22.18 -2.09
C SER A 454 -33.88 -21.16 -2.77
N VAL A 455 -34.02 -21.11 -4.11
CA VAL A 455 -33.60 -19.98 -4.96
C VAL A 455 -33.92 -18.63 -4.31
N TRP A 456 -35.06 -18.52 -3.61
CA TRP A 456 -35.46 -17.34 -2.83
C TRP A 456 -34.51 -16.93 -1.70
N ARG A 457 -33.92 -17.89 -0.96
CA ARG A 457 -32.90 -17.57 0.05
C ARG A 457 -31.62 -17.07 -0.59
N ARG A 458 -31.22 -17.63 -1.73
CA ARG A 458 -30.07 -17.16 -2.51
C ARG A 458 -30.35 -15.77 -3.10
N ALA A 459 -31.52 -15.56 -3.68
CA ALA A 459 -31.96 -14.28 -4.23
C ALA A 459 -32.04 -13.20 -3.14
N GLY A 460 -32.59 -13.52 -1.97
CA GLY A 460 -32.62 -12.61 -0.82
C GLY A 460 -31.22 -12.25 -0.29
N ALA A 461 -30.31 -13.23 -0.24
CA ALA A 461 -28.91 -12.97 0.14
C ALA A 461 -28.19 -12.08 -0.89
N LEU A 462 -28.41 -12.33 -2.19
CA LEU A 462 -27.87 -11.50 -3.27
C LEU A 462 -28.45 -10.08 -3.23
N ALA A 463 -29.76 -9.93 -3.10
CA ALA A 463 -30.41 -8.63 -2.99
C ALA A 463 -29.89 -7.82 -1.80
N LYS A 464 -29.74 -8.46 -0.64
CA LYS A 464 -29.13 -7.85 0.54
C LYS A 464 -27.69 -7.41 0.26
N HIS A 465 -26.89 -8.26 -0.37
CA HIS A 465 -25.51 -7.93 -0.70
C HIS A 465 -25.42 -6.77 -1.70
N SER A 466 -26.22 -6.77 -2.77
CA SER A 466 -26.31 -5.68 -3.73
C SER A 466 -26.74 -4.37 -3.07
N LEU A 467 -27.72 -4.41 -2.17
CA LEU A 467 -28.15 -3.23 -1.41
C LEU A 467 -27.02 -2.70 -0.51
N GLN A 468 -26.26 -3.58 0.13
CA GLN A 468 -25.09 -3.20 0.93
C GLN A 468 -23.99 -2.55 0.10
N VAL A 469 -23.72 -3.08 -1.11
CA VAL A 469 -22.77 -2.50 -2.05
C VAL A 469 -23.25 -1.12 -2.49
N ALA A 470 -24.51 -1.00 -2.93
CA ALA A 470 -25.10 0.28 -3.33
C ALA A 470 -25.06 1.32 -2.21
N ALA A 471 -25.45 0.95 -0.99
CA ALA A 471 -25.42 1.85 0.16
C ALA A 471 -23.99 2.30 0.51
N THR A 472 -23.03 1.37 0.49
CA THR A 472 -21.61 1.69 0.74
C THR A 472 -21.07 2.62 -0.35
N PHE A 473 -21.32 2.29 -1.62
CA PHE A 473 -20.90 3.10 -2.76
C PHE A 473 -21.46 4.52 -2.69
N THR A 474 -22.78 4.66 -2.51
CA THR A 474 -23.45 5.97 -2.44
C THR A 474 -22.91 6.79 -1.27
N THR A 475 -22.74 6.17 -0.09
CA THR A 475 -22.19 6.88 1.08
C THR A 475 -20.77 7.37 0.82
N ILE A 476 -19.91 6.53 0.22
CA ILE A 476 -18.55 6.92 -0.12
C ILE A 476 -18.54 8.02 -1.20
N ALA A 477 -19.43 7.96 -2.19
CA ALA A 477 -19.55 9.00 -3.22
C ALA A 477 -19.95 10.37 -2.64
N VAL A 478 -20.89 10.37 -1.68
CA VAL A 478 -21.28 11.57 -0.93
C VAL A 478 -20.12 12.09 -0.07
N LEU A 479 -19.38 11.21 0.60
CA LEU A 479 -18.20 11.63 1.37
C LEU A 479 -17.10 12.21 0.47
N TRP A 480 -16.86 11.62 -0.70
CA TRP A 480 -15.90 12.14 -1.68
C TRP A 480 -16.27 13.52 -2.20
N SER A 481 -17.56 13.77 -2.45
CA SER A 481 -18.02 15.10 -2.87
C SER A 481 -17.83 16.15 -1.77
N LEU A 482 -18.08 15.79 -0.51
CA LEU A 482 -17.79 16.65 0.65
C LEU A 482 -16.29 16.97 0.73
N TRP A 483 -15.45 15.95 0.60
CA TRP A 483 -14.00 16.10 0.69
C TRP A 483 -13.41 16.99 -0.42
N SER A 484 -13.97 16.90 -1.63
CA SER A 484 -13.53 17.66 -2.80
C SER A 484 -14.06 19.10 -2.84
N SER A 485 -14.98 19.46 -1.94
CA SER A 485 -15.60 20.78 -1.93
C SER A 485 -14.70 21.82 -1.24
N PRO A 486 -14.73 23.11 -1.66
CA PRO A 486 -13.95 24.17 -1.03
C PRO A 486 -14.28 24.35 0.46
N GLY A 487 -15.55 24.17 0.82
CA GLY A 487 -16.05 24.25 2.17
C GLY A 487 -17.38 23.51 2.32
N VAL A 488 -17.86 23.47 3.56
CA VAL A 488 -19.12 22.79 3.91
C VAL A 488 -20.33 23.56 3.39
N GLY A 489 -20.27 24.90 3.39
CA GLY A 489 -21.35 25.75 2.90
C GLY A 489 -21.60 25.54 1.41
N GLU A 490 -20.54 25.60 0.61
CA GLU A 490 -20.58 25.39 -0.83
C GLU A 490 -21.07 23.97 -1.18
N TRP A 491 -20.67 22.98 -0.38
CA TRP A 491 -21.17 21.61 -0.52
C TRP A 491 -22.67 21.52 -0.21
N LEU A 492 -23.14 22.14 0.87
CA LEU A 492 -24.56 22.15 1.23
C LEU A 492 -25.41 22.87 0.19
N GLU A 493 -24.93 23.99 -0.36
CA GLU A 493 -25.61 24.70 -1.45
C GLU A 493 -25.73 23.85 -2.71
N MET A 494 -24.65 23.17 -3.11
CA MET A 494 -24.65 22.24 -4.25
C MET A 494 -25.63 21.08 -4.01
N MET A 495 -25.62 20.48 -2.83
CA MET A 495 -26.57 19.43 -2.46
C MET A 495 -28.01 19.95 -2.45
N GLY A 496 -28.24 21.17 -1.96
CA GLY A 496 -29.55 21.81 -1.93
C GLY A 496 -30.11 22.03 -3.33
N ARG A 497 -29.32 22.63 -4.23
CA ARG A 497 -29.68 22.80 -5.65
C ARG A 497 -29.99 21.46 -6.30
N GLY A 498 -29.09 20.49 -6.19
CA GLY A 498 -29.24 19.17 -6.80
C GLY A 498 -30.43 18.36 -6.24
N LEU A 499 -30.86 18.60 -5.01
CA LEU A 499 -32.05 17.95 -4.43
C LEU A 499 -33.35 18.72 -4.65
N GLY A 500 -33.30 19.89 -5.32
CA GLY A 500 -34.45 20.78 -5.46
C GLY A 500 -34.92 21.40 -4.14
N LEU A 501 -34.05 21.43 -3.13
CA LEU A 501 -34.31 22.10 -1.86
C LEU A 501 -34.00 23.58 -2.04
N THR A 502 -35.02 24.39 -2.27
CA THR A 502 -34.90 25.85 -2.26
C THR A 502 -34.49 26.31 -0.86
N ILE A 503 -33.18 26.46 -0.63
CA ILE A 503 -32.69 27.19 0.53
C ILE A 503 -33.04 28.66 0.25
N GLY A 504 -34.19 29.10 0.77
CA GLY A 504 -34.64 30.47 0.64
C GLY A 504 -33.53 31.41 1.10
N SER A 505 -32.90 32.11 0.16
CA SER A 505 -32.01 33.20 0.48
C SER A 505 -32.84 34.29 1.15
N GLY A 506 -32.87 34.28 2.48
CA GLY A 506 -33.25 35.44 3.27
C GLY A 506 -32.26 36.55 2.95
N ARG A 507 -32.55 37.33 1.91
CA ARG A 507 -31.98 38.67 1.72
C ARG A 507 -32.50 39.49 2.90
N GLY A 508 -31.67 39.62 3.94
CA GLY A 508 -31.81 40.70 4.91
C GLY A 508 -31.61 42.01 4.15
N GLY A 509 -32.68 42.81 4.10
CA GLY A 509 -32.60 44.24 3.82
C GLY A 509 -32.18 45.01 5.05
#